data_AF-A0A829WJS6-F1
#
_entry.id   AF-A0A829WJS6-F1
#
_cell.length_a   1.000
_cell.length_b   1.000
_cell.length_c   1.000
_cell.angle_alpha   90.00
_cell.angle_beta   90.00
_cell.angle_gamma   90.00
#
_symmetry.space_group_name_H-M   'P 1'
#
loop_
_entity.id
_entity.type
_entity.pdbx_description
1 polymer ?
#
loop_
_entity_poly.entity_id
_entity_poly.type
_entity_poly.pdbx_seq_one_letter_code
_entity_poly.pdbx_strand_id
1 'polypeptide(L)' 'MTKQQEKEFEKLFTEKLKEQRFQGLKAGATGILGAVLNMCNEGKSVEDIKKFCETSLGMPGMK' A
#
# COMPACT_ATOMS: atom_id res chain seq x y z
N MET A 1 12.50 32.63 12.24
CA MET A 1 11.13 32.08 12.36
C MET A 1 10.59 32.45 13.73
N THR A 2 9.31 32.75 13.82
CA THR A 2 8.64 32.83 15.12
C THR A 2 8.26 31.43 15.58
N LYS A 3 8.12 31.21 16.89
CA LYS A 3 7.65 29.93 17.47
C LYS A 3 6.30 29.48 16.92
N GLN A 4 5.50 30.42 16.41
CA GLN A 4 4.18 30.16 15.84
C GLN A 4 4.30 29.61 14.41
N GLN A 5 5.23 30.17 13.61
CA GLN A 5 5.58 29.64 12.28
C GLN A 5 6.18 28.23 12.35
N GLU A 6 7.00 27.96 13.37
CA GLU A 6 7.57 26.61 13.58
C GLU A 6 6.47 25.57 13.84
N LYS A 7 5.50 25.89 14.71
CA LYS A 7 4.36 24.99 14.99
C LYS A 7 3.49 24.74 13.76
N GLU A 8 3.23 25.78 12.97
CA GLU A 8 2.46 25.64 11.73
C GLU A 8 3.21 24.79 10.69
N PHE A 9 4.52 24.97 10.60
CA PHE A 9 5.37 24.17 9.71
C PHE A 9 5.40 22.70 10.13
N GLU A 10 5.57 22.39 11.41
CA GLU A 10 5.53 21.01 11.93
C GLU A 10 4.19 20.33 11.65
N LYS A 11 3.08 21.06 11.80
CA LYS A 11 1.74 20.55 11.51
C LYS A 11 1.60 20.22 10.03
N LEU A 12 1.95 21.17 9.15
CA LEU A 12 1.87 20.98 7.70
C LEU A 12 2.78 19.83 7.24
N PHE A 13 3.99 19.74 7.78
CA PHE A 13 4.93 18.68 7.47
C PHE A 13 4.38 17.31 7.87
N THR A 14 3.80 17.20 9.06
CA THR A 14 3.17 15.97 9.54
C THR A 14 1.97 15.56 8.68
N GLU A 15 1.14 16.52 8.27
CA GLU A 15 0.00 16.27 7.37
C GLU A 15 0.49 15.77 6.00
N LYS A 16 1.51 16.41 5.42
CA LYS A 16 2.10 15.98 4.14
C LYS A 16 2.72 14.59 4.22
N LEU A 17 3.40 14.25 5.31
CA LEU A 17 3.94 12.91 5.51
C LEU A 17 2.83 11.85 5.61
N LYS A 18 1.70 12.16 6.26
CA LYS A 18 0.54 11.27 6.30
C LYS A 18 -0.08 11.08 4.92
N GLU A 19 -0.24 12.15 4.15
CA GLU A 19 -0.74 12.08 2.77
C GLU A 19 0.15 11.19 1.90
N GLN A 20 1.47 11.40 1.94
CA GLN A 20 2.44 10.60 1.18
C GLN A 20 2.40 9.12 1.58
N ARG A 21 2.29 8.83 2.88
CA ARG A 21 2.11 7.46 3.37
C ARG A 21 0.84 6.82 2.82
N PHE A 22 -0.28 7.55 2.81
CA PHE A 22 -1.54 7.05 2.25
C PHE A 22 -1.46 6.82 0.74
N GLN A 23 -0.77 7.70 0.01
CA GLN A 23 -0.54 7.53 -1.43
C GLN A 23 0.30 6.28 -1.72
N GLY A 24 1.38 6.06 -0.95
CA GLY A 24 2.20 4.85 -1.05
C GLY A 24 1.40 3.58 -0.77
N LEU A 25 0.58 3.57 0.27
CA LEU A 25 -0.34 2.46 0.59
C LEU A 25 -1.32 2.19 -0.56
N LYS A 26 -1.93 3.24 -1.11
CA LYS A 26 -2.88 3.13 -2.23
C LYS A 26 -2.21 2.58 -3.48
N ALA A 27 -1.01 3.05 -3.82
CA ALA A 27 -0.25 2.57 -4.97
C ALA A 27 0.11 1.08 -4.82
N GLY A 28 0.59 0.68 -3.63
CA GLY A 28 0.88 -0.72 -3.31
C GLY A 28 -0.36 -1.62 -3.43
N ALA A 29 -1.48 -1.22 -2.83
CA ALA A 29 -2.74 -1.96 -2.93
C ALA A 29 -3.25 -2.10 -4.38
N THR A 30 -3.11 -1.02 -5.17
CA THR A 30 -3.49 -1.04 -6.60
C THR A 30 -2.61 -2.00 -7.40
N GLY A 31 -1.31 -2.02 -7.14
CA GLY A 31 -0.37 -2.94 -7.78
C GLY A 31 -0.67 -4.41 -7.46
N ILE A 32 -0.95 -4.71 -6.18
CA ILE A 32 -1.35 -6.06 -5.75
C ILE A 32 -2.65 -6.48 -6.44
N LEU A 33 -3.66 -5.61 -6.46
CA LEU A 33 -4.93 -5.89 -7.13
C LEU A 33 -4.74 -6.16 -8.63
N GLY A 34 -3.89 -5.36 -9.30
CA GLY A 34 -3.55 -5.55 -10.71
C GLY A 34 -2.87 -6.89 -10.97
N ALA A 35 -1.93 -7.29 -10.11
CA ALA A 35 -1.26 -8.59 -10.22
C ALA A 35 -2.25 -9.75 -10.05
N VAL A 36 -3.13 -9.69 -9.04
CA VAL A 36 -4.17 -10.71 -8.83
C VAL A 36 -5.14 -10.77 -10.00
N LEU A 37 -5.58 -9.62 -10.52
CA LEU A 37 -6.46 -9.56 -11.69
C LEU A 37 -5.79 -10.20 -12.92
N ASN A 38 -4.50 -9.94 -13.13
CA ASN A 38 -3.75 -10.57 -14.21
C ASN A 38 -3.68 -12.09 -14.05
N MET A 39 -3.44 -12.59 -12.83
CA MET A 39 -3.46 -14.02 -12.54
C MET A 39 -4.84 -14.65 -12.82
N CYS A 40 -5.93 -13.97 -12.48
CA CYS A 40 -7.29 -14.42 -12.82
C CYS A 40 -7.48 -14.53 -14.34
N ASN A 41 -6.99 -13.54 -15.09
CA ASN A 41 -7.08 -13.53 -16.56
C ASN A 41 -6.21 -14.61 -17.22
N GLU A 42 -5.11 -15.00 -16.58
CA GLU A 42 -4.25 -16.11 -17.00
C GLU A 42 -4.81 -17.49 -16.63
N GLY A 43 -5.97 -17.55 -15.96
CA GLY A 43 -6.61 -18.80 -15.53
C GLY A 43 -5.90 -19.48 -14.36
N LYS A 44 -5.12 -18.75 -13.56
CA LYS A 44 -4.51 -19.27 -12.32
C LYS A 44 -5.58 -19.68 -11.32
N SER A 45 -5.31 -20.72 -10.53
CA SER A 45 -6.25 -21.15 -9.49
C SER A 45 -6.24 -20.19 -8.30
N VAL A 46 -7.24 -20.34 -7.44
CA VAL A 46 -7.31 -19.61 -6.17
C VAL A 46 -6.09 -19.94 -5.30
N GLU A 47 -5.60 -21.18 -5.33
CA GLU A 47 -4.41 -21.64 -4.59
C GLU A 47 -3.13 -20.96 -5.09
N ASP A 48 -2.98 -20.77 -6.40
CA ASP A 48 -1.85 -20.02 -6.97
C ASP A 48 -1.84 -18.56 -6.49
N ILE A 49 -3.01 -17.93 -6.46
CA ILE A 49 -3.19 -16.55 -5.98
C ILE A 49 -2.90 -16.47 -4.48
N LYS A 50 -3.39 -17.43 -3.68
CA LYS A 50 -3.07 -17.50 -2.24
C LYS A 50 -1.58 -17.63 -2.02
N LYS A 51 -0.91 -18.54 -2.74
CA LYS A 51 0.53 -18.73 -2.64
C LYS A 51 1.31 -17.48 -3.04
N PHE A 52 0.87 -16.76 -4.07
CA PHE A 52 1.45 -15.47 -4.45
C PHE A 52 1.33 -14.45 -3.29
N CYS A 53 0.16 -14.33 -2.67
CA CYS A 53 0.00 -13.42 -1.55
C CYS A 53 0.82 -13.81 -0.31
N GLU A 54 0.88 -15.09 0.02
CA GLU A 54 1.63 -15.57 1.19
C GLU A 54 3.15 -15.47 0.99
N THR A 55 3.64 -15.84 -0.20
CA THR A 55 5.07 -15.95 -0.48
C THR A 55 5.67 -14.63 -0.98
N SER A 56 5.02 -14.00 -1.98
CA SER A 56 5.56 -12.83 -2.66
C SER A 56 5.21 -11.52 -1.96
N LEU A 57 4.07 -11.46 -1.26
CA LEU A 57 3.64 -10.27 -0.53
C LEU A 57 3.86 -10.37 0.98
N GLY A 58 4.30 -11.54 1.48
CA GLY A 58 4.54 -11.76 2.90
C GLY A 58 3.27 -11.58 3.74
N MET A 59 2.11 -12.00 3.20
CA MET A 59 0.82 -11.94 3.89
C MET A 59 0.43 -13.34 4.42
N PRO A 60 1.04 -13.83 5.51
CA PRO A 60 0.80 -15.18 6.01
C PRO A 60 -0.65 -15.35 6.51
N GLY A 61 -1.25 -16.52 6.24
CA GLY A 61 -2.57 -16.87 6.75
C GLY A 61 -3.72 -16.28 5.95
N MET A 62 -3.50 -16.02 4.66
CA MET A 62 -4.52 -15.53 3.76
C MET A 62 -5.52 -16.66 3.47
N LYS A 63 -6.65 -16.62 4.19
CA LYS A 63 -7.70 -17.66 4.16
C LYS A 63 -8.53 -17.63 2.89
#